data_AF-A0A520PJ28-F1
#
_entry.id   AF-A0A520PJ28-F1
#
_cell.length_a   1.000
_cell.length_b   1.000
_cell.length_c   1.000
_cell.angle_alpha   90.00
_cell.angle_beta   90.00
_cell.angle_gamma   90.00
#
_symmetry.space_group_name_H-M   'P 1'
#
loop_
_entity.id
_entity.type
_entity.pdbx_description
1 polymer ?
#
loop_
_entity_poly.entity_id
_entity_poly.type
_entity_poly.pdbx_seq_one_letter_code
_entity_poly.pdbx_strand_id
1 'polypeptide(L)' 'MKNWLWLLSLSLLIGCSSNQHDLYFPQGEREVLGLQAFQSCGHENYQVLKEGQAGPYDHALIECGEHPR' A
#
# COMPACT_ATOMS: atom_id res chain seq x y z
N MET A 1 13.22 -13.57 -40.65
CA MET A 1 13.23 -12.25 -39.99
C MET A 1 11.79 -11.83 -39.77
N LYS A 2 11.48 -11.21 -38.61
CA LYS A 2 10.17 -10.64 -38.25
C LYS A 2 9.18 -11.71 -37.75
N ASN A 3 9.09 -11.89 -36.42
CA ASN A 3 7.91 -12.38 -35.66
C ASN A 3 8.24 -12.78 -34.21
N TRP A 4 9.52 -12.85 -33.82
CA TRP A 4 9.91 -13.26 -32.45
C TRP A 4 10.07 -12.14 -31.42
N LEU A 5 10.01 -10.86 -31.83
CA LEU A 5 10.14 -9.74 -30.88
C LEU A 5 8.86 -9.38 -30.11
N TRP A 6 7.71 -9.99 -30.44
CA TRP A 6 6.42 -9.64 -29.82
C TRP A 6 6.10 -10.40 -28.52
N LEU A 7 6.94 -11.37 -28.11
CA LEU A 7 6.69 -12.23 -26.95
C LEU A 7 7.42 -11.80 -25.66
N LEU A 8 8.29 -10.80 -25.72
CA LEU A 8 9.15 -10.40 -24.59
C LEU A 8 8.57 -9.27 -23.72
N SER A 9 7.41 -8.72 -24.05
CA SER A 9 6.84 -7.55 -23.35
C SER A 9 5.81 -7.87 -22.26
N LEU A 10 5.48 -9.15 -22.02
CA LEU A 10 4.37 -9.54 -21.12
C LEU A 10 4.80 -10.02 -19.73
N SER A 11 6.02 -9.71 -19.27
CA SER A 11 6.55 -10.20 -18.00
C SER A 11 6.60 -9.15 -16.87
N LEU A 12 5.95 -7.99 -17.03
CA LEU A 12 6.09 -6.83 -16.12
C LEU A 12 4.92 -6.61 -15.14
N LEU A 13 3.91 -7.48 -15.08
CA LEU A 13 2.68 -7.20 -14.33
C LEU A 13 2.39 -8.13 -13.15
N ILE A 14 3.39 -8.84 -12.65
CA ILE A 14 3.28 -9.47 -11.32
C ILE A 14 4.19 -8.68 -10.39
N GLY A 15 3.85 -7.40 -10.18
CA GLY A 15 4.25 -6.75 -8.96
C GLY A 15 3.61 -7.54 -7.83
N CYS A 16 4.41 -8.20 -7.00
CA CYS A 16 3.94 -8.68 -5.70
C CYS A 16 3.54 -7.45 -4.90
N SER A 17 2.28 -7.01 -5.07
CA SER A 17 1.67 -6.03 -4.19
C SER A 17 1.57 -6.72 -2.84
N SER A 18 2.56 -6.46 -1.98
CA SER A 18 2.43 -6.81 -0.57
C SER A 18 1.20 -6.07 -0.07
N ASN A 19 0.24 -6.79 0.50
CA ASN A 19 -0.93 -6.17 1.11
C ASN A 19 -0.56 -5.28 2.30
N GLN A 20 0.68 -5.36 2.79
CA GLN A 20 1.15 -4.52 3.89
C GLN A 20 1.85 -3.26 3.38
N HIS A 21 1.48 -2.12 3.95
CA HIS A 21 2.07 -0.81 3.65
C HIS A 21 2.55 -0.12 4.93
N ASP A 22 3.72 0.48 4.82
CA ASP A 22 4.34 1.25 5.89
C ASP A 22 4.12 2.75 5.60
N LEU A 23 3.31 3.41 6.44
CA LEU A 23 2.85 4.79 6.23
C LEU A 23 3.40 5.72 7.31
N TYR A 24 3.78 6.93 6.88
CA TYR A 24 4.27 8.00 7.75
C TYR A 24 3.44 9.24 7.54
N PHE A 25 3.04 9.87 8.64
CA PHE A 25 2.19 11.06 8.62
C PHE A 25 2.57 12.01 9.76
N PRO A 26 2.25 13.31 9.65
CA PRO A 26 2.59 14.28 10.70
C PRO A 26 1.98 13.90 12.05
N GLN A 27 2.70 14.19 13.14
CA GLN A 27 2.22 13.89 14.49
C GLN A 27 0.88 14.56 14.78
N GLY A 28 -0.08 13.78 15.27
CA GLY A 28 -1.42 14.26 15.60
C GLY A 28 -2.37 14.37 14.41
N GLU A 29 -1.91 14.11 13.17
CA GLU A 29 -2.75 14.13 11.96
C GLU A 29 -3.21 12.71 11.57
N ARG A 30 -3.86 12.00 12.50
CA ARG A 30 -4.33 10.62 12.28
C ARG A 30 -5.33 10.49 11.13
N GLU A 31 -6.05 11.55 10.77
CA GLU A 31 -6.92 11.59 9.59
C GLU A 31 -6.18 11.39 8.26
N VAL A 32 -4.92 11.81 8.18
CA VAL A 32 -4.05 11.61 7.00
C VAL A 32 -3.75 10.12 6.80
N LEU A 33 -3.61 9.36 7.89
CA LEU A 33 -3.46 7.90 7.82
C LEU A 33 -4.63 7.26 7.07
N GLY A 34 -5.86 7.65 7.36
CA GLY A 34 -7.04 7.09 6.70
C GLY A 34 -7.06 7.36 5.19
N LEU A 35 -6.70 8.57 4.78
CA LEU A 35 -6.62 8.95 3.37
C LEU A 35 -5.48 8.20 2.65
N GLN A 36 -4.30 8.13 3.25
CA GLN A 36 -3.14 7.43 2.68
C GLN A 36 -3.39 5.92 2.60
N ALA A 37 -4.00 5.33 3.63
CA ALA A 37 -4.34 3.92 3.67
C ALA A 37 -5.37 3.56 2.59
N PHE A 38 -6.41 4.37 2.44
CA PHE A 38 -7.42 4.18 1.40
C PHE A 38 -6.82 4.25 -0.02
N GLN A 39 -5.90 5.19 -0.27
CA GLN A 39 -5.20 5.28 -1.56
C GLN A 39 -4.24 4.11 -1.78
N SER A 40 -3.48 3.73 -0.75
CA SER A 40 -2.50 2.65 -0.82
C SER A 40 -3.16 1.30 -1.07
N CYS A 41 -4.32 1.08 -0.44
CA CYS A 41 -5.13 -0.13 -0.62
C CYS A 41 -6.07 -0.10 -1.83
N GLY A 42 -5.90 0.83 -2.77
CA GLY A 42 -6.72 0.86 -3.99
C GLY A 42 -8.22 1.04 -3.73
N HIS A 43 -8.58 1.78 -2.67
CA HIS A 43 -9.94 2.01 -2.19
C HIS A 43 -10.60 0.81 -1.47
N GLU A 44 -9.82 -0.19 -1.08
CA GLU A 44 -10.27 -1.29 -0.23
C GLU A 44 -10.18 -0.94 1.26
N ASN A 45 -10.77 -1.79 2.10
CA ASN A 45 -10.60 -1.68 3.54
C ASN A 45 -9.15 -1.97 3.95
N TYR A 46 -8.76 -1.43 5.11
CA TYR A 46 -7.45 -1.66 5.69
C TYR A 46 -7.56 -1.91 7.19
N GLN A 47 -6.60 -2.64 7.73
CA GLN A 47 -6.37 -2.74 9.17
C GLN A 47 -5.04 -2.12 9.54
N VAL A 48 -4.98 -1.49 10.71
CA VAL A 48 -3.72 -1.03 11.28
C VAL A 48 -3.14 -2.16 12.11
N LEU A 49 -1.99 -2.69 11.68
CA LEU A 49 -1.27 -3.77 12.37
C LEU A 49 -0.43 -3.23 13.54
N LYS A 50 0.19 -2.07 13.34
CA LYS A 50 1.09 -1.46 14.32
C LYS A 50 1.11 0.05 14.12
N GLU A 51 1.15 0.79 15.22
CA GLU A 51 1.41 2.22 15.22
C GLU A 51 2.63 2.53 16.08
N GLY A 52 3.30 3.64 15.77
CA GLY A 52 4.44 4.12 16.50
C GLY A 52 4.79 5.55 16.14
N GLN A 53 5.92 6.01 16.66
CA GLN A 53 6.49 7.30 16.34
C GLN A 53 7.83 7.11 15.64
N ALA A 54 8.05 7.88 14.58
CA ALA A 54 9.27 7.91 13.80
C ALA A 54 9.78 9.35 13.73
N GLY A 55 10.41 9.80 14.83
CA GLY A 55 10.92 11.16 14.96
C GLY A 55 9.77 12.19 15.00
N PRO A 56 9.73 13.19 14.08
CA PRO A 56 8.65 14.18 14.03
C PRO A 56 7.36 13.66 13.35
N TYR A 57 7.33 12.39 12.95
CA TYR A 57 6.20 11.75 12.29
C TYR A 57 5.62 10.64 13.16
N ASP A 58 4.33 10.39 13.01
CA ASP A 58 3.70 9.14 13.40
C ASP A 58 3.89 8.10 12.28
N HIS A 59 3.90 6.83 12.65
CA HIS A 59 4.09 5.69 11.78
C HIS A 59 2.96 4.68 11.97
N ALA A 60 2.49 4.10 10.88
CA ALA A 60 1.55 2.99 10.91
C ALA A 60 1.90 1.93 9.86
N LEU A 61 2.04 0.68 10.30
CA LEU A 61 2.00 -0.48 9.42
C LEU A 61 0.54 -0.87 9.24
N ILE A 62 0.07 -0.85 8.01
CA ILE A 62 -1.29 -1.26 7.63
C ILE A 62 -1.26 -2.53 6.78
N GLU A 63 -2.39 -3.21 6.72
CA GLU A 63 -2.64 -4.32 5.81
C GLU A 63 -3.98 -4.11 5.08
N CYS A 64 -3.93 -4.16 3.75
CA CYS A 64 -5.07 -4.09 2.85
C CYS A 64 -5.77 -5.44 2.80
N GLY A 65 -7.10 -5.43 2.86
CA GLY A 65 -7.88 -6.64 2.71
C GLY A 65 -9.37 -6.40 2.87
N GLU A 66 -10.15 -7.33 2.33
CA GLU A 66 -11.59 -7.39 2.56
C GLU A 66 -11.86 -7.82 4.01
N HIS A 67 -12.06 -6.87 4.92
CA HIS A 67 -12.66 -7.21 6.21
C HIS A 67 -14.10 -7.72 5.98
N PRO A 68 -14.49 -8.88 6.55
CA PRO A 68 -15.89 -9.24 6.64
C PRO A 68 -16.60 -8.23 7.56
N ARG A 69 -17.70 -7.66 7.06
CA ARG A 69 -18.57 -6.74 7.82
C ARG A 69 -19.15 -7.38 9.07
#